data_AF-A0A731THS3-F1
#
_entry.id   AF-A0A731THS3-F1
#
_cell.length_a   1.000
_cell.length_b   1.000
_cell.length_c   1.000
_cell.angle_alpha   90.00
_cell.angle_beta   90.00
_cell.angle_gamma   90.00
#
_symmetry.space_group_name_H-M   'P 1'
#
loop_
_entity.id
_entity.type
_entity.pdbx_description
1 polymer ?
#
loop_
_entity_poly.entity_id
_entity_poly.type
_entity_poly.pdbx_seq_one_letter_code
_entity_poly.pdbx_strand_id
1 'polypeptide(L)'
;MELAYLCASRISDVLALRWDQIGDRGIFIQQGKTSKKQIKAWNPRLKAAVDKAKALPDSQYVISTQYGNKYSYKGFNEIWGEARGRAETTLGRKLDFTFHDLKAKGISDYEGSSRDKQLFSGHTTES
;
A
#
# COMPACT_ATOMS: atom_id res chain seq x y z
N MET A 1 -3.35 4.47 -0.93
CA MET A 1 -2.03 5.09 -1.09
C MET A 1 -1.13 4.76 0.09
N GLU A 2 -1.49 5.15 1.32
CA GLU A 2 -0.69 4.91 2.53
C GLU A 2 -0.25 3.45 2.74
N LEU A 3 -1.13 2.47 2.53
CA LEU A 3 -0.76 1.05 2.66
C LEU A 3 0.33 0.63 1.66
N ALA A 4 0.34 1.16 0.44
CA ALA A 4 1.38 0.82 -0.55
C ALA A 4 2.76 1.34 -0.10
N TYR A 5 2.79 2.57 0.41
CA TYR A 5 3.99 3.21 0.95
C TYR A 5 4.50 2.50 2.20
N LEU A 6 3.66 2.38 3.23
CA LEU A 6 4.05 1.83 4.55
C LEU A 6 4.38 0.34 4.51
N CYS A 7 3.76 -0.42 3.61
CA CYS A 7 4.00 -1.85 3.49
C CYS A 7 4.99 -2.21 2.37
N ALA A 8 5.54 -1.22 1.64
CA ALA A 8 6.32 -1.42 0.42
C ALA A 8 5.69 -2.45 -0.53
N SER A 9 4.36 -2.35 -0.72
CA SER A 9 3.55 -3.36 -1.39
C SER A 9 3.05 -2.88 -2.75
N ARG A 10 2.90 -3.81 -3.70
CA ARG A 10 2.37 -3.48 -5.03
C ARG A 10 0.88 -3.18 -4.94
N ILE A 11 0.38 -2.37 -5.87
CA ILE A 11 -1.04 -2.06 -5.98
C ILE A 11 -1.93 -3.31 -5.98
N SER A 12 -1.56 -4.37 -6.72
CA SER A 12 -2.31 -5.63 -6.74
C SER A 12 -2.42 -6.28 -5.36
N ASP A 13 -1.33 -6.27 -4.60
CA ASP A 13 -1.28 -6.85 -3.25
C ASP A 13 -2.10 -6.00 -2.27
N VAL A 14 -2.04 -4.67 -2.40
CA VAL A 14 -2.84 -3.73 -1.58
C VAL A 14 -4.34 -3.87 -1.86
N LEU A 15 -4.73 -3.98 -3.14
CA LEU A 15 -6.13 -4.13 -3.52
C LEU A 15 -6.69 -5.50 -3.12
N ALA A 16 -5.84 -6.54 -3.07
CA ALA A 16 -6.24 -7.87 -2.66
C ALA A 16 -6.22 -8.08 -1.13
N LEU A 17 -5.80 -7.07 -0.35
CA LEU A 17 -5.68 -7.19 1.10
C LEU A 17 -7.05 -7.41 1.77
N ARG A 18 -7.14 -8.46 2.58
CA ARG A 18 -8.36 -8.87 3.29
C ARG A 18 -8.26 -8.67 4.80
N TRP A 19 -9.39 -8.53 5.49
CA TRP A 19 -9.42 -8.30 6.94
C TRP A 19 -8.86 -9.47 7.75
N ASP A 20 -8.97 -10.70 7.26
CA ASP A 20 -8.39 -11.89 7.90
C ASP A 20 -6.85 -11.91 7.88
N GLN A 21 -6.22 -11.02 7.09
CA GLN A 21 -4.77 -10.81 7.08
C GLN A 21 -4.32 -9.75 8.10
N ILE A 22 -5.26 -9.07 8.76
CA ILE A 22 -4.97 -8.10 9.82
C ILE A 22 -4.91 -8.84 11.15
N GLY A 23 -3.72 -8.91 11.75
CA GLY A 23 -3.51 -9.59 13.03
C GLY A 23 -2.88 -8.68 14.10
N ASP A 24 -2.68 -9.24 15.29
CA ASP A 24 -2.17 -8.50 16.45
C ASP A 24 -0.77 -7.93 16.23
N ARG A 25 0.08 -8.65 15.49
CA ARG A 25 1.46 -8.24 15.20
C ARG A 25 1.58 -7.27 14.03
N GLY A 26 0.58 -7.21 13.14
CA GLY A 26 0.68 -6.44 11.91
C GLY A 26 -0.21 -6.95 10.79
N ILE A 27 0.12 -6.53 9.57
CA ILE A 27 -0.55 -6.95 8.34
C ILE A 27 0.22 -8.08 7.69
N PHE A 28 -0.39 -9.24 7.53
CA PHE A 28 0.18 -10.35 6.78
C PHE A 28 0.01 -10.14 5.27
N ILE A 29 1.11 -10.13 4.52
CA ILE A 29 1.09 -9.98 3.06
C ILE A 29 1.91 -11.10 2.44
N GLN A 30 1.26 -11.86 1.54
CA GLN A 30 1.95 -12.71 0.58
C GLN A 30 2.00 -11.99 -0.76
N GLN A 31 3.20 -11.62 -1.21
CA GLN A 31 3.35 -10.87 -2.47
C GLN A 31 3.04 -11.77 -3.66
N GLY A 32 2.17 -11.31 -4.58
CA GLY A 32 1.83 -12.10 -5.77
C GLY A 32 3.01 -12.34 -6.72
N LYS A 33 3.91 -11.36 -6.88
CA LYS A 33 5.05 -11.46 -7.83
C LYS A 33 6.20 -12.34 -7.34
N THR A 34 6.49 -12.33 -6.04
CA THR A 34 7.69 -12.99 -5.47
C THR A 34 7.35 -14.13 -4.52
N SER A 35 6.06 -14.36 -4.23
CA SER A 35 5.55 -15.32 -3.25
C SER A 35 6.08 -15.14 -1.83
N LYS A 36 6.84 -14.07 -1.54
CA LYS A 36 7.36 -13.80 -0.20
C LYS A 36 6.22 -13.48 0.76
N LYS A 37 6.25 -14.15 1.92
CA LYS A 37 5.30 -13.99 3.02
C LYS A 37 5.93 -13.12 4.10
N GLN A 38 5.25 -12.06 4.49
CA GLN A 38 5.79 -11.08 5.43
C GLN A 38 4.69 -10.54 6.34
N ILE A 39 5.07 -10.19 7.57
CA ILE A 39 4.23 -9.38 8.46
C ILE A 39 4.79 -7.97 8.43
N LYS A 40 3.96 -7.01 8.06
CA LYS A 40 4.25 -5.59 8.18
C LYS A 40 3.84 -5.17 9.58
N ALA A 41 4.84 -5.04 10.46
CA ALA A 41 4.63 -4.76 11.88
C ALA A 41 3.88 -3.43 12.06
N TRP A 42 3.03 -3.36 13.09
CA TRP A 42 2.31 -2.15 13.39
C TRP A 42 3.25 -1.00 13.75
N ASN A 43 2.92 0.18 13.23
CA ASN A 43 3.38 1.46 13.74
C ASN A 43 2.16 2.41 13.79
N PRO A 44 2.25 3.54 14.51
CA PRO A 44 1.11 4.45 14.66
C PRO A 44 0.48 4.89 13.33
N ARG A 45 1.30 5.16 12.31
CA ARG A 45 0.83 5.61 10.98
C ARG A 45 0.13 4.48 10.22
N LEU A 46 0.65 3.25 10.29
CA LEU A 46 0.04 2.08 9.66
C LEU A 46 -1.29 1.72 10.33
N LYS A 47 -1.35 1.80 11.65
CA LYS A 47 -2.58 1.56 12.41
C LYS A 47 -3.65 2.58 12.02
N ALA A 48 -3.30 3.87 12.02
CA ALA A 48 -4.20 4.94 11.59
C ALA A 48 -4.69 4.76 10.13
N ALA A 49 -3.84 4.29 9.22
CA ALA A 49 -4.23 4.02 7.84
C ALA A 49 -5.26 2.88 7.75
N VAL A 50 -5.10 1.81 8.53
CA VAL A 50 -6.06 0.70 8.60
C VAL A 50 -7.34 1.12 9.32
N ASP A 51 -7.25 1.93 10.36
CA ASP A 51 -8.44 2.41 11.08
C ASP A 51 -9.32 3.30 10.19
N LYS A 52 -8.72 4.13 9.32
CA LYS A 52 -9.48 4.87 8.29
C LYS A 52 -10.24 3.94 7.33
N ALA A 53 -9.68 2.77 7.02
CA ALA A 53 -10.32 1.81 6.14
C ALA A 53 -11.57 1.16 6.77
N LYS A 54 -11.70 1.17 8.10
CA LYS A 54 -12.90 0.67 8.79
C LYS A 54 -14.15 1.53 8.55
N ALA A 55 -13.99 2.76 8.06
CA ALA A 55 -15.10 3.62 7.68
C ALA A 55 -15.67 3.31 6.28
N LEU A 56 -15.02 2.40 5.54
CA LEU A 56 -15.52 1.92 4.25
C LEU A 56 -16.67 0.92 4.46
N PRO A 57 -17.48 0.64 3.42
CA PRO A 57 -18.54 -0.34 3.50
C PRO A 57 -18.03 -1.74 3.89
N ASP A 58 -18.91 -2.51 4.52
CA ASP A 58 -18.62 -3.89 4.91
C ASP A 58 -18.19 -4.72 3.70
N SER A 59 -17.08 -5.42 3.86
CA SER A 59 -16.39 -6.12 2.79
C SER A 59 -15.37 -7.07 3.39
N GLN A 60 -15.06 -8.16 2.68
CA GLN A 60 -13.89 -8.96 3.01
C GLN A 60 -12.55 -8.24 2.74
N TYR A 61 -12.55 -7.19 1.92
CA TYR A 61 -11.35 -6.44 1.54
C TYR A 61 -11.17 -5.22 2.46
N VAL A 62 -9.91 -4.93 2.82
CA VAL A 62 -9.56 -3.75 3.61
C VAL A 62 -9.85 -2.47 2.83
N ILE A 63 -9.58 -2.47 1.52
CA ILE A 63 -9.90 -1.36 0.63
C ILE A 63 -10.95 -1.83 -0.37
N SER A 64 -12.19 -1.40 -0.17
CA SER A 64 -13.35 -1.80 -0.95
C SER A 64 -13.97 -0.62 -1.70
N THR A 65 -14.67 -0.92 -2.79
CA THR A 65 -15.56 0.04 -3.45
C THR A 65 -16.77 0.35 -2.56
N GLN A 66 -17.56 1.35 -2.94
CA GLN A 66 -18.83 1.66 -2.26
C GLN A 66 -19.81 0.48 -2.17
N TYR A 67 -19.63 -0.55 -3.00
CA TYR A 67 -20.46 -1.76 -3.03
C TYR A 67 -19.81 -2.94 -2.29
N GLY A 68 -18.75 -2.71 -1.51
CA GLY A 68 -18.05 -3.77 -0.77
C GLY A 68 -17.19 -4.70 -1.64
N ASN A 69 -16.98 -4.36 -2.91
CA ASN A 69 -16.19 -5.17 -3.84
C ASN A 69 -14.72 -4.75 -3.88
N LYS A 70 -13.86 -5.64 -4.36
CA LYS A 70 -12.47 -5.28 -4.67
C LYS A 70 -12.42 -4.27 -5.81
N TYR A 71 -11.55 -3.25 -5.70
CA TYR A 71 -11.27 -2.38 -6.84
C TYR A 71 -10.64 -3.14 -8.00
N SER A 72 -11.06 -2.80 -9.22
CA SER A 72 -10.30 -3.15 -10.41
C SER A 72 -9.03 -2.30 -10.49
N TYR A 73 -8.00 -2.81 -11.17
CA TYR A 73 -6.76 -2.04 -11.40
C TYR A 73 -7.04 -0.74 -12.14
N LYS A 74 -7.88 -0.77 -13.17
CA LYS A 74 -8.24 0.41 -13.96
C LYS A 74 -8.97 1.45 -13.10
N GLY A 75 -10.04 1.05 -12.41
CA GLY A 75 -10.85 1.97 -11.59
C GLY A 75 -10.05 2.58 -10.44
N PHE A 76 -9.13 1.82 -9.84
CA PHE A 76 -8.25 2.39 -8.83
C PHE A 76 -7.25 3.40 -9.41
N ASN A 77 -6.69 3.14 -10.60
CA ASN A 77 -5.78 4.09 -11.24
C ASN A 77 -6.47 5.40 -11.65
N GLU A 78 -7.75 5.36 -12.02
CA GLU A 78 -8.56 6.56 -12.26
C GLU A 78 -8.65 7.41 -10.98
N ILE A 79 -9.04 6.80 -9.85
CA ILE A 79 -9.12 7.47 -8.55
C ILE A 79 -7.75 8.03 -8.11
N TRP A 80 -6.67 7.28 -8.35
CA TRP A 80 -5.30 7.75 -8.11
C TRP A 80 -4.97 8.96 -8.97
N GLY A 81 -5.30 8.93 -10.26
CA GLY A 81 -5.08 10.03 -11.19
C GLY A 81 -5.77 11.31 -10.74
N GLU A 82 -7.02 11.21 -10.28
CA GLU A 82 -7.75 12.34 -9.70
C GLU A 82 -7.10 12.85 -8.41
N ALA A 83 -6.69 11.95 -7.51
CA ALA A 83 -6.01 12.33 -6.27
C ALA A 83 -4.69 13.05 -6.55
N ARG A 84 -3.92 12.57 -7.52
CA ARG A 84 -2.70 13.23 -8.01
C ARG A 84 -3.02 14.59 -8.61
N GLY A 85 -4.05 14.70 -9.45
CA GLY A 85 -4.48 15.98 -10.03
C GLY A 85 -4.85 17.02 -8.97
N ARG A 86 -5.58 16.63 -7.92
CA ARG A 86 -5.88 17.51 -6.78
C ARG A 86 -4.61 17.96 -6.05
N ALA A 87 -3.64 17.06 -5.87
CA ALA A 87 -2.36 17.39 -5.27
C ALA A 87 -1.53 18.34 -6.15
N GLU A 88 -1.52 18.15 -7.48
CA GLU A 88 -0.88 19.06 -8.44
C GLU A 88 -1.44 20.48 -8.32
N THR A 89 -2.78 20.61 -8.29
CA THR A 89 -3.45 21.91 -8.12
C THR A 89 -3.06 22.57 -6.80
N THR A 90 -3.06 21.80 -5.71
CA THR A 90 -2.74 22.32 -4.37
C THR A 90 -1.28 22.78 -4.27
N LEU A 91 -0.36 22.05 -4.90
CA LEU A 91 1.07 22.34 -4.88
C LEU A 91 1.50 23.37 -5.93
N GLY A 92 0.63 23.72 -6.89
CA GLY A 92 0.97 24.60 -8.00
C GLY A 92 2.03 24.05 -8.95
N ARG A 93 2.25 22.72 -8.96
CA ARG A 93 3.23 22.08 -9.84
C ARG A 93 2.81 20.68 -10.28
N LYS A 94 3.32 20.24 -11.42
CA LYS A 94 3.12 18.88 -11.93
C LYS A 94 3.83 17.86 -11.06
N LEU A 95 3.19 16.71 -10.87
CA LEU A 95 3.70 15.58 -10.11
C LEU A 95 4.03 14.45 -11.08
N ASP A 96 5.30 14.35 -11.43
CA ASP A 96 5.80 13.34 -12.36
C ASP A 96 6.19 12.06 -11.61
N PHE A 97 5.18 11.37 -11.07
CA PHE A 97 5.34 10.04 -10.50
C PHE A 97 4.06 9.22 -10.62
N THR A 98 4.24 7.91 -10.51
CA THR A 98 3.21 6.88 -10.63
C THR A 98 2.87 6.28 -9.26
N PHE A 99 1.80 5.49 -9.20
CA PHE A 99 1.49 4.76 -7.97
C PHE A 99 2.60 3.78 -7.55
N HIS A 100 3.37 3.26 -8.52
CA HIS A 100 4.49 2.35 -8.23
C HIS A 100 5.56 3.03 -7.37
N ASP A 101 5.76 4.33 -7.56
CA ASP A 101 6.80 5.10 -6.87
C ASP A 101 6.50 5.27 -5.38
N LEU A 102 5.25 5.05 -4.94
CA LEU A 102 4.94 4.98 -3.51
C LEU A 102 5.67 3.83 -2.82
N LYS A 103 5.76 2.67 -3.47
CA LYS A 103 6.55 1.55 -2.96
C LYS A 103 8.03 1.93 -2.93
N ALA A 104 8.55 2.50 -4.01
CA ALA A 104 9.96 2.91 -4.09
C ALA A 104 10.32 3.91 -2.99
N LYS A 105 9.46 4.92 -2.76
CA LYS A 105 9.61 5.90 -1.68
C LYS A 105 9.54 5.26 -0.30
N GLY A 106 8.63 4.32 -0.09
CA GLY A 106 8.54 3.57 1.18
C GLY A 106 9.84 2.83 1.50
N ILE A 107 10.50 2.27 0.48
CA ILE A 107 11.78 1.57 0.64
C ILE A 107 12.93 2.56 0.86
N SER A 108 12.96 3.68 0.14
CA SER A 108 14.01 4.70 0.30
C SER A 108 14.02 5.29 1.71
N ASP A 109 12.83 5.51 2.26
CA ASP A 109 12.62 6.15 3.57
C ASP A 109 12.76 5.17 4.73
N TYR A 110 12.83 3.86 4.44
CA TYR A 110 13.02 2.86 5.48
C TYR A 110 14.43 2.97 6.07
N GLU A 111 14.52 3.22 7.36
CA GLU A 111 15.80 3.29 8.08
C GLU A 111 16.40 1.90 8.26
N GLY A 112 17.72 1.78 8.08
CA GLY A 112 18.46 0.53 8.21
C GLY A 112 19.42 0.27 7.06
N SER A 113 20.05 -0.90 7.10
CA SER A 113 20.98 -1.36 6.07
C SER A 113 20.26 -1.69 4.75
N SER A 114 21.01 -1.84 3.66
CA SER A 114 20.47 -2.35 2.39
C SER A 114 19.80 -3.72 2.55
N ARG A 115 20.32 -4.56 3.46
CA ARG A 115 19.72 -5.84 3.82
C ARG A 115 18.35 -5.66 4.51
N ASP A 116 18.22 -4.69 5.41
CA ASP A 116 16.95 -4.39 6.06
C ASP A 116 15.91 -3.89 5.06
N LYS A 117 16.32 -3.05 4.10
CA LYS A 117 15.46 -2.59 2.99
C LYS A 117 15.05 -3.73 2.07
N GLN A 118 15.95 -4.68 1.79
CA GLN A 118 15.63 -5.88 1.01
C GLN A 118 14.60 -6.75 1.72
N LEU A 119 14.80 -7.00 3.02
CA LEU A 119 13.85 -7.72 3.86
C LEU A 119 12.51 -6.98 3.93
N PHE A 120 12.50 -5.66 4.11
CA PHE A 120 11.28 -4.87 4.15
C PHE A 120 10.53 -4.89 2.81
N SER A 121 11.21 -4.74 1.67
CA SER A 121 10.60 -4.67 0.34
C SER A 121 10.14 -6.02 -0.23
N GLY A 122 10.69 -7.12 0.28
CA GLY A 122 10.47 -8.46 -0.25
C GLY A 122 11.14 -8.69 -1.61
N HIS A 123 12.23 -7.98 -1.94
CA HIS A 123 13.03 -8.22 -3.14
C HIS A 123 13.86 -9.49 -3.02
N THR A 124 14.03 -10.23 -4.12
CA THR A 124 14.80 -11.48 -4.17
C THR A 124 16.30 -11.24 -4.15
N THR A 125 16.75 -10.09 -4.65
CA THR A 125 18.14 -9.63 -4.68
C THR A 125 18.29 -8.31 -3.93
N GLU A 126 19.48 -8.02 -3.42
CA GLU A 126 19.79 -6.72 -2.82
C GLU A 126 19.86 -5.66 -3.92
N SER A 127 19.51 -4.42 -3.61
CA SER A 127 19.52 -3.28 -4.54
C SER A 127 19.96 -2.04 -3.79
#